data_AF-A0A6G3XSX0-F1
#
_entry.id   AF-A0A6G3XSX0-F1
#
_cell.length_a   1.000
_cell.length_b   1.000
_cell.length_c   1.000
_cell.angle_alpha   90.00
_cell.angle_beta   90.00
_cell.angle_gamma   90.00
#
_symmetry.space_group_name_H-M   'P 1'
#
loop_
_entity.id
_entity.type
_entity.pdbx_description
1 polymer ?
#
loop_
_entity_poly.entity_id
_entity_poly.type
_entity_poly.pdbx_seq_one_letter_code
_entity_poly.pdbx_strand_id
1 'polypeptide(L)'
;VLVVTLPALPAAADDSTQCTFPSKNYPGRPWALQRVLLDEVWKQSTGKGVRVAVIDTGVDVRNKQLKPAVDTGAGRNFLPKNLKAEDGTKIERGKENGTTDTVGHGTKVAGI
;
A
#
# COMPACT_ATOMS: atom_id res chain seq x y z
N VAL A 1 -41.66 18.35 22.01
CA VAL A 1 -40.54 17.64 21.36
C VAL A 1 -39.44 18.65 21.12
N LEU A 2 -38.33 18.57 21.87
CA LEU A 2 -37.22 19.51 21.75
C LEU A 2 -36.26 18.97 20.69
N VAL A 3 -36.16 19.65 19.55
CA VAL A 3 -35.22 19.29 18.47
C VAL A 3 -33.89 19.95 18.78
N VAL A 4 -32.88 19.16 19.13
CA VAL A 4 -31.50 19.62 19.32
C VAL A 4 -30.77 19.46 18.00
N THR A 5 -30.48 20.56 17.32
CA THR A 5 -29.62 20.58 16.13
C THR A 5 -28.16 20.62 16.58
N LEU A 6 -27.43 19.51 16.44
CA LEU A 6 -25.97 19.52 16.60
C LEU A 6 -25.31 20.24 15.41
N PRO A 7 -24.35 21.14 15.64
CA PRO A 7 -23.57 21.73 14.55
C PRO A 7 -22.72 20.64 13.89
N ALA A 8 -22.83 20.50 12.57
CA ALA A 8 -21.90 19.69 11.79
C ALA A 8 -20.51 20.36 11.86
N LEU A 9 -19.54 19.68 12.46
CA LEU A 9 -18.15 20.13 12.41
C LEU A 9 -17.70 20.09 10.94
N PRO A 10 -17.03 21.15 10.44
CA PRO A 10 -16.44 21.11 9.11
C PRO A 10 -15.41 19.97 9.07
N ALA A 11 -15.52 19.13 8.04
CA ALA A 11 -14.48 18.15 7.73
C ALA A 11 -13.25 18.93 7.25
N ALA A 12 -12.35 19.27 8.17
CA ALA A 12 -11.03 19.75 7.81
C ALA A 12 -10.26 18.57 7.20
N ALA A 13 -9.97 18.66 5.91
CA ALA A 13 -8.90 17.83 5.35
C ALA A 13 -7.60 18.28 6.02
N ASP A 14 -6.87 17.35 6.63
CA ASP A 14 -5.50 17.63 7.07
C ASP A 14 -4.71 18.20 5.89
N ASP A 15 -3.99 19.30 6.14
CA ASP A 15 -3.20 20.04 5.16
C ASP A 15 -2.39 19.10 4.24
N SER A 16 -2.14 19.56 3.00
CA SER A 16 -1.32 18.91 1.96
C SER A 16 0.18 18.85 2.31
N THR A 17 0.50 18.51 3.55
CA THR A 17 1.85 18.28 4.05
C THR A 17 2.45 17.06 3.36
N GLN A 18 3.73 17.16 2.99
CA GLN A 18 4.48 16.02 2.50
C GLN A 18 4.46 14.89 3.54
N CYS A 19 4.19 13.68 3.08
CA CYS A 19 4.22 12.51 3.94
C CYS A 19 5.59 12.38 4.62
N THR A 20 5.58 12.15 5.94
CA THR A 20 6.80 11.82 6.69
C THR A 20 6.92 10.30 6.82
N PHE A 21 8.11 9.78 6.53
CA PHE A 21 8.38 8.34 6.55
C PHE A 21 9.55 8.00 7.50
N PRO A 22 9.43 6.94 8.33
CA PRO A 22 8.25 6.09 8.48
C PRO A 22 7.13 6.82 9.24
N SER A 23 5.90 6.65 8.78
CA SER A 23 4.73 7.18 9.49
C SER A 23 4.47 6.37 10.77
N LYS A 24 3.74 6.95 11.71
CA LYS A 24 3.20 6.20 12.85
C LYS A 24 2.25 5.11 12.35
N ASN A 25 2.17 4.00 13.08
CA ASN A 25 1.17 2.97 12.80
C ASN A 25 -0.23 3.57 12.96
N TYR A 26 -1.10 3.31 11.99
CA TYR A 26 -2.50 3.71 12.06
C TYR A 26 -3.27 2.72 12.96
N PRO A 27 -3.88 3.15 14.07
CA PRO A 27 -4.52 2.24 15.03
C PRO A 27 -5.96 1.86 14.64
N GLY A 28 -6.58 2.59 13.70
CA GLY A 28 -7.96 2.36 13.30
C GLY A 28 -8.10 1.38 12.13
N ARG A 29 -9.35 1.09 11.75
CA ARG A 29 -9.64 0.41 10.48
C ARG A 29 -9.77 1.43 9.35
N PRO A 30 -8.95 1.35 8.29
CA PRO A 30 -9.11 2.22 7.12
C PRO A 30 -10.54 2.22 6.59
N TRP A 31 -11.05 3.39 6.20
CA TRP A 31 -12.41 3.55 5.69
C TRP A 31 -12.72 2.51 4.59
N ALA A 32 -11.86 2.40 3.57
CA ALA A 32 -12.07 1.43 2.49
C ALA A 32 -12.40 0.00 2.96
N LEU A 33 -11.84 -0.46 4.08
CA LEU A 33 -12.12 -1.81 4.63
C LEU A 33 -13.48 -1.91 5.33
N GLN A 34 -13.98 -0.82 5.93
CA GLN A 34 -15.33 -0.80 6.50
C GLN A 34 -16.39 -0.81 5.40
N ARG A 35 -16.09 -0.14 4.28
CA ARG A 35 -16.96 -0.01 3.11
C ARG A 35 -17.32 -1.36 2.48
N VAL A 36 -16.35 -2.27 2.46
CA VAL A 36 -16.50 -3.65 1.97
C VAL A 36 -16.92 -4.65 3.04
N LEU A 37 -17.29 -4.18 4.24
CA LEU A 37 -17.71 -5.02 5.37
C LEU A 37 -16.69 -6.14 5.66
N LEU A 38 -15.41 -5.80 5.76
CA LEU A 38 -14.31 -6.78 5.81
C LEU A 38 -14.51 -7.90 6.84
N ASP A 39 -15.08 -7.61 8.02
CA ASP A 39 -15.34 -8.63 9.05
C ASP A 39 -16.36 -9.69 8.59
N GLU A 40 -17.36 -9.31 7.80
CA GLU A 40 -18.37 -10.25 7.28
C GLU A 40 -17.82 -11.06 6.12
N VAL A 41 -16.96 -10.47 5.27
CA VAL A 41 -16.30 -11.19 4.18
C VAL A 41 -15.28 -12.20 4.73
N TRP A 42 -14.53 -11.84 5.77
CA TRP A 42 -13.54 -12.72 6.39
C TRP A 42 -14.13 -13.95 7.07
N LYS A 43 -15.39 -13.91 7.52
CA LYS A 43 -16.10 -15.11 8.00
C LYS A 43 -16.28 -16.15 6.90
N GLN A 44 -16.28 -15.74 5.62
CA GLN A 44 -16.47 -16.61 4.47
C GLN A 44 -15.14 -17.06 3.87
N SER A 45 -14.18 -16.15 3.72
CA SER A 45 -12.84 -16.47 3.21
C SER A 45 -11.82 -15.39 3.56
N THR A 46 -10.58 -15.80 3.79
CA THR A 46 -9.41 -14.91 3.99
C THR A 46 -8.45 -14.92 2.79
N GLY A 47 -8.80 -15.63 1.71
CA GLY A 47 -7.93 -15.78 0.54
C GLY A 47 -6.76 -16.77 0.74
N LYS A 48 -6.76 -17.58 1.82
CA LYS A 48 -5.73 -18.60 2.04
C LYS A 48 -5.61 -19.54 0.83
N GLY A 49 -4.38 -19.70 0.33
CA GLY A 49 -4.10 -20.54 -0.84
C GLY A 49 -4.20 -19.81 -2.18
N VAL A 50 -4.70 -18.57 -2.21
CA VAL A 50 -4.67 -17.71 -3.39
C VAL A 50 -3.33 -16.99 -3.45
N ARG A 51 -2.74 -16.92 -4.65
CA ARG A 51 -1.55 -16.12 -4.93
C ARG A 51 -1.94 -14.94 -5.81
N VAL A 52 -1.59 -13.73 -5.37
CA VAL A 52 -1.85 -12.48 -6.09
C VAL A 52 -0.52 -11.88 -6.52
N ALA A 53 -0.43 -11.44 -7.78
CA ALA A 53 0.75 -10.74 -8.30
C ALA A 53 0.47 -9.24 -8.34
N VAL A 54 1.37 -8.44 -7.76
CA VAL A 54 1.37 -6.98 -7.85
C VAL A 54 2.36 -6.59 -8.94
N ILE A 55 1.85 -6.08 -10.07
CA ILE A 55 2.65 -5.63 -11.21
C ILE A 55 2.78 -4.11 -11.11
N ASP A 56 3.85 -3.65 -10.45
CA ASP A 56 3.99 -2.24 -10.04
C ASP A 56 5.47 -1.86 -9.84
N THR A 57 5.78 -0.87 -9.00
CA THR A 57 7.14 -0.35 -8.72
C THR A 57 8.00 -1.27 -7.84
N GLY A 58 7.51 -2.45 -7.48
CA GLY A 58 8.13 -3.41 -6.58
C GLY A 58 7.41 -3.51 -5.23
N VAL A 59 7.84 -4.45 -4.39
CA VAL A 59 7.26 -4.65 -3.04
C VAL A 59 8.36 -4.76 -1.99
N ASP A 60 8.40 -3.83 -1.05
CA ASP A 60 9.44 -3.80 -0.01
C ASP A 60 9.17 -4.81 1.11
N VAL A 61 9.94 -5.91 1.11
CA VAL A 61 9.87 -6.97 2.13
C VAL A 61 10.44 -6.57 3.50
N ARG A 62 10.94 -5.33 3.66
CA ARG A 62 11.25 -4.75 4.98
C ARG A 62 9.98 -4.33 5.72
N ASN A 63 8.86 -4.14 5.01
CA ASN A 63 7.57 -3.87 5.64
C ASN A 63 7.11 -5.10 6.45
N LYS A 64 6.95 -4.92 7.77
CA LYS A 64 6.62 -6.00 8.70
C LYS A 64 5.29 -6.69 8.40
N GLN A 65 4.31 -5.99 7.81
CA GLN A 65 3.01 -6.55 7.46
C GLN A 65 3.08 -7.44 6.22
N LEU A 66 3.99 -7.13 5.28
CA LEU A 66 4.11 -7.83 4.00
C LEU A 66 5.13 -8.96 4.03
N LYS A 67 6.19 -8.84 4.84
CA LYS A 67 7.29 -9.81 4.92
C LYS A 67 6.85 -11.28 4.97
N PRO A 68 5.83 -11.68 5.77
CA PRO A 68 5.41 -13.09 5.81
C PRO A 68 4.55 -13.53 4.61
N ALA A 69 3.99 -12.60 3.84
CA ALA A 69 3.05 -12.87 2.75
C ALA A 69 3.70 -12.85 1.35
N VAL A 70 4.83 -12.15 1.19
CA VAL A 70 5.49 -12.01 -0.12
C VAL A 70 6.27 -13.27 -0.49
N ASP A 71 5.91 -13.90 -1.61
CA ASP A 71 6.68 -14.97 -2.25
C ASP A 71 7.86 -14.36 -3.02
N THR A 72 9.03 -14.31 -2.37
CA THR A 72 10.24 -13.71 -2.95
C THR A 72 10.87 -14.53 -4.07
N GLY A 73 10.49 -15.80 -4.24
CA GLY A 73 10.95 -16.68 -5.31
C GLY A 73 10.17 -16.49 -6.62
N ALA A 74 8.91 -16.06 -6.52
CA ALA A 74 8.04 -15.82 -7.67
C ALA A 74 8.20 -14.42 -8.29
N GLY A 75 8.65 -13.43 -7.52
CA GLY A 75 8.77 -12.04 -7.97
C GLY A 75 9.81 -11.83 -9.08
N ARG A 76 9.58 -10.86 -9.96
CA ARG A 76 10.47 -10.50 -11.08
C ARG A 76 10.47 -8.99 -11.29
N ASN A 77 11.62 -8.46 -11.69
CA ASN A 77 11.78 -7.07 -12.08
C ASN A 77 11.99 -6.99 -13.60
N PHE A 78 11.06 -6.31 -14.28
CA PHE A 78 11.05 -6.18 -15.74
C PHE A 78 11.57 -4.83 -16.23
N LEU A 79 12.01 -3.93 -15.34
CA LEU A 79 12.58 -2.67 -15.75
C LEU A 79 13.89 -2.91 -16.53
N PRO A 80 14.23 -2.10 -17.54
CA PRO A 80 15.53 -2.15 -18.19
C PRO A 80 16.68 -1.87 -17.21
N LYS A 81 17.83 -2.55 -17.36
CA LYS A 81 19.00 -2.37 -16.46
C LYS A 81 19.60 -0.96 -16.51
N ASN A 82 19.46 -0.28 -17.63
CA ASN A 82 19.98 1.07 -17.87
C ASN A 82 18.85 2.10 -18.04
N LEU A 83 17.75 1.91 -17.31
CA LEU A 83 16.61 2.82 -17.34
C LEU A 83 17.05 4.23 -16.88
N LYS A 84 16.67 5.23 -17.67
CA LYS A 84 16.92 6.64 -17.42
C LYS A 84 15.63 7.42 -17.56
N ALA A 85 15.49 8.49 -16.79
CA ALA A 85 14.48 9.50 -17.01
C ALA A 85 14.81 10.33 -18.27
N GLU A 86 13.87 11.17 -18.71
CA GLU A 86 14.01 11.99 -19.92
C GLU A 86 15.22 12.95 -19.85
N ASP A 87 15.55 13.42 -18.65
CA ASP A 87 16.71 14.28 -18.36
C ASP A 87 18.04 13.50 -18.32
N GLY A 88 18.02 12.19 -18.57
CA GLY A 88 19.19 11.31 -18.53
C GLY A 88 19.55 10.79 -17.13
N THR A 89 18.81 11.17 -16.09
CA THR A 89 19.03 10.69 -14.73
C THR A 89 18.79 9.19 -14.64
N LYS A 90 19.74 8.45 -14.06
CA LYS A 90 19.61 7.01 -13.88
C LYS A 90 18.51 6.69 -12.86
N ILE A 91 17.57 5.85 -13.25
CA ILE A 91 16.48 5.40 -12.36
C ILE A 91 16.96 4.21 -11.54
N GLU A 92 16.75 4.26 -10.22
CA GLU A 92 17.04 3.13 -9.34
C GLU A 92 16.06 1.99 -9.62
N ARG A 93 16.61 0.87 -10.10
CA ARG A 93 15.84 -0.28 -10.58
C ARG A 93 15.35 -1.20 -9.46
N GLY A 94 16.10 -1.33 -8.37
CA GLY A 94 15.85 -2.34 -7.34
C GLY A 94 16.29 -3.76 -7.72
N LYS A 95 15.97 -4.73 -6.85
CA LYS A 95 16.37 -6.15 -6.99
C LYS A 95 15.69 -6.86 -8.17
N GLU A 96 16.35 -7.86 -8.73
CA GLU A 96 15.84 -8.68 -9.84
C GLU A 96 14.56 -9.47 -9.51
N ASN A 97 14.34 -9.78 -8.23
CA ASN A 97 13.16 -10.49 -7.76
C ASN A 97 11.99 -9.56 -7.40
N GLY A 98 12.06 -8.26 -7.73
CA GLY A 98 10.97 -7.30 -7.49
C GLY A 98 10.76 -6.92 -6.01
N THR A 99 11.65 -7.34 -5.10
CA THR A 99 11.51 -7.10 -3.64
C THR A 99 12.08 -5.76 -3.15
N THR A 100 12.34 -4.84 -4.07
CA THR A 100 12.73 -3.47 -3.78
C THR A 100 11.73 -2.57 -4.45
N ASP A 101 11.21 -1.62 -3.68
CA ASP A 101 10.32 -0.58 -4.16
C ASP A 101 10.95 0.77 -3.89
N THR A 102 11.39 1.45 -4.95
CA THR A 102 12.08 2.74 -4.88
C THR A 102 11.11 3.92 -4.90
N VAL A 103 9.84 3.66 -5.18
CA VAL A 103 8.77 4.67 -5.31
C VAL A 103 7.74 4.56 -4.17
N GLY A 104 7.49 3.35 -3.67
CA GLY A 104 6.56 3.07 -2.58
C GLY A 104 5.15 2.69 -3.03
N HIS A 105 4.82 2.81 -4.33
CA HIS A 105 3.48 2.55 -4.84
C HIS A 105 3.12 1.07 -4.78
N GLY A 106 3.98 0.17 -5.28
CA GLY A 106 3.72 -1.27 -5.24
C GLY A 106 3.65 -1.84 -3.82
N THR A 107 4.46 -1.33 -2.89
CA THR A 107 4.38 -1.69 -1.46
C THR A 107 3.05 -1.25 -0.85
N LYS A 108 2.55 -0.06 -1.23
CA LYS A 108 1.22 0.40 -0.81
C LYS A 108 0.12 -0.49 -1.39
N VAL A 109 0.16 -0.79 -2.68
CA VAL A 109 -0.83 -1.65 -3.36
C VAL A 109 -0.85 -3.05 -2.76
N ALA A 110 0.32 -3.64 -2.48
CA ALA A 110 0.43 -4.96 -1.85
C ALA A 110 -0.11 -5.02 -0.42
N GLY A 111 -0.24 -3.87 0.26
CA GLY A 111 -0.75 -3.78 1.63
C GLY A 111 -2.24 -3.43 1.75
N ILE A 112 -2.95 -3.27 0.63
CA ILE A 112 -4.41 -3.11 0.57
C ILE A 112 -5.05 -4.49 0.51
#